data_AF-A0A3R8YWG2-F1
#
_entry.id   AF-A0A3R8YWG2-F1
#
_cell.length_a   1.000
_cell.length_b   1.000
_cell.length_c   1.000
_cell.angle_alpha   90.00
_cell.angle_beta   90.00
_cell.angle_gamma   90.00
#
_symmetry.space_group_name_H-M   'P 1'
#
loop_
_entity.id
_entity.type
_entity.pdbx_description
1 polymer ?
#
loop_
_entity_poly.entity_id
_entity_poly.type
_entity_poly.pdbx_seq_one_letter_code
_entity_poly.pdbx_strand_id
1 'polypeptide(L)'
;MNVNKKSLMPVLAWGSAFVLLTGIFLSVKLLNNGDDRMFIHILNGKALFPLLQQRYLEWSGRITIEALLIKTINFSLFWRLGIISSITLLSYCAWKTFFDTLKAAYAIPAGIAIFMLITPSVNIDAAWWVTGFYNYLLPVTLASWALLILKNSATASPMAKTAALLTLLVSCFSEQVALVLLIGAISIYCSKQHKERYDALFIVIAFIFSAILLTAPGNTCRYLFEIKNSFPEFSGYSFIDKLTLGIDRLNHHISDPENLLINALFILALANTFQKKNLAGSDFLAVVLVTIKLIGFLLAHFQDGVRDFIYNKNYISAQSWFGFKIYSSYFFTLAAIFSLILLSYRHIHNRNMAIFVLISLLTACATVMMIGFSPTVYASSQRVLFLFEICSLSVLCVYIRVLFIKM
;
A
#
# COMPACT_ATOMS: atom_id res chain seq x y z
N MET A 1 3.67 1.33 -46.49
CA MET A 1 4.51 0.79 -45.39
C MET A 1 3.60 0.21 -44.32
N ASN A 2 3.35 -1.10 -44.35
CA ASN A 2 2.66 -1.80 -43.26
C ASN A 2 3.65 -2.00 -42.11
N VAL A 3 3.80 -1.00 -41.24
CA VAL A 3 4.47 -1.21 -39.96
C VAL A 3 3.69 -2.30 -39.25
N ASN A 4 4.37 -3.43 -39.01
CA ASN A 4 3.77 -4.61 -38.43
C ASN A 4 3.19 -4.24 -37.05
N LYS A 5 1.86 -4.14 -36.92
CA LYS A 5 1.19 -3.65 -35.69
C LYS A 5 1.68 -4.38 -34.42
N LYS A 6 2.15 -5.63 -34.56
CA LYS A 6 2.74 -6.44 -33.48
C LYS A 6 4.08 -5.89 -32.94
N SER A 7 4.89 -5.18 -33.73
CA SER A 7 6.16 -4.59 -33.28
C SER A 7 6.02 -3.16 -32.76
N LEU A 8 5.00 -2.41 -33.20
CA LEU A 8 4.80 -1.02 -32.80
C LEU A 8 4.20 -0.88 -31.40
N MET A 9 3.29 -1.77 -31.02
CA MET A 9 2.54 -1.67 -29.76
C MET A 9 3.40 -1.77 -28.49
N PRO A 10 4.39 -2.68 -28.38
CA PRO A 10 5.35 -2.66 -27.26
C PRO A 10 6.18 -1.38 -27.21
N VAL A 11 6.60 -0.87 -28.38
CA VAL A 11 7.40 0.36 -28.47
C VAL A 11 6.61 1.55 -27.94
N LEU A 12 5.33 1.67 -28.33
CA LEU A 12 4.44 2.72 -27.81
C LEU A 12 4.21 2.57 -26.30
N ALA A 13 3.97 1.36 -25.81
CA ALA A 13 3.76 1.13 -24.38
C ALA A 13 4.99 1.53 -23.54
N TRP A 14 6.19 1.13 -23.97
CA TRP A 14 7.44 1.54 -23.33
C TRP A 14 7.74 3.02 -23.53
N GLY A 15 7.42 3.60 -24.68
CA GLY A 15 7.54 5.03 -24.92
C GLY A 15 6.71 5.85 -23.93
N SER A 16 5.44 5.48 -23.73
CA SER A 16 4.57 6.11 -22.73
C SER A 16 5.10 5.93 -21.30
N ALA A 17 5.51 4.71 -20.93
CA ALA A 17 6.08 4.45 -19.62
C ALA A 17 7.37 5.26 -19.39
N PHE A 18 8.23 5.37 -20.40
CA PHE A 18 9.46 6.15 -20.33
C PHE A 18 9.17 7.64 -20.15
N VAL A 19 8.20 8.21 -20.87
CA VAL A 19 7.78 9.60 -20.71
C VAL A 19 7.26 9.85 -19.29
N LEU A 20 6.41 8.96 -18.76
CA LEU A 20 5.89 9.07 -17.40
C LEU A 20 7.01 9.03 -16.35
N LEU A 21 7.89 8.04 -16.42
CA LEU A 21 9.00 7.90 -15.48
C LEU A 21 9.98 9.08 -15.57
N THR A 22 10.23 9.60 -16.78
CA THR A 22 11.05 10.80 -16.97
C THR A 22 10.39 12.03 -16.36
N GLY A 23 9.07 12.19 -16.52
CA GLY A 23 8.30 13.25 -15.88
C GLY A 23 8.45 13.23 -14.36
N ILE A 24 8.32 12.05 -13.74
CA ILE A 24 8.52 11.85 -12.30
C ILE A 24 9.97 12.18 -11.90
N PHE A 25 10.95 11.66 -12.63
CA PHE A 25 12.38 11.91 -12.37
C PHE A 25 12.70 13.42 -12.34
N LEU A 26 12.10 14.19 -13.25
CA LEU A 26 12.30 15.64 -13.34
C LEU A 26 11.49 16.43 -12.30
N SER A 27 10.33 15.93 -11.89
CA SER A 27 9.43 16.63 -10.95
C SER A 27 9.89 16.54 -9.49
N VAL A 28 10.51 15.43 -9.09
CA VAL A 28 10.88 15.21 -7.68
C VAL A 28 12.03 16.12 -7.25
N LYS A 29 11.82 16.84 -6.15
CA LYS A 29 12.75 17.79 -5.54
C LYS A 29 12.67 17.67 -4.02
N LEU A 30 13.74 18.06 -3.34
CA LEU A 30 13.75 18.19 -1.87
C LEU A 30 12.81 19.33 -1.46
N LEU A 31 12.06 19.10 -0.39
CA LEU A 31 11.25 20.14 0.23
C LEU A 31 12.10 20.97 1.19
N ASN A 32 11.89 22.28 1.18
CA ASN A 32 12.61 23.22 2.06
C ASN A 32 12.03 23.28 3.49
N ASN A 33 11.16 22.35 3.85
CA ASN A 33 10.48 22.26 5.13
C ASN A 33 10.34 20.79 5.58
N GLY A 34 9.82 20.58 6.79
CA GLY A 34 9.57 19.24 7.33
C GLY A 34 10.82 18.37 7.44
N ASP A 35 10.65 17.08 7.19
CA ASP A 35 11.70 16.07 7.41
C ASP A 35 12.88 16.22 6.45
N ASP A 36 12.66 16.61 5.18
CA ASP A 36 13.77 16.77 4.21
C ASP A 36 14.80 17.78 4.73
N ARG A 37 14.35 18.96 5.17
CA ARG A 37 15.23 19.99 5.75
C ARG A 37 15.95 19.49 7.00
N MET A 38 15.27 18.71 7.84
CA MET A 38 15.86 18.15 9.05
C MET A 38 16.97 17.15 8.70
N PHE A 39 16.70 16.18 7.81
CA PHE A 39 17.64 15.13 7.44
C PHE A 39 18.84 15.63 6.61
N ILE A 40 18.71 16.72 5.84
CA ILE A 40 19.85 17.36 5.16
C ILE A 40 20.92 17.80 6.16
N HIS A 41 20.51 18.31 7.32
CA HIS A 41 21.40 18.93 8.31
C HIS A 41 21.62 18.09 9.57
N ILE A 42 21.00 16.92 9.67
CA ILE A 42 20.98 16.13 10.92
C ILE A 42 22.38 15.66 11.34
N LEU A 43 23.30 15.50 10.38
CA LEU A 43 24.67 15.09 10.64
C LEU A 43 25.63 16.24 10.95
N ASN A 44 25.25 17.53 10.87
CA ASN A 44 26.16 18.70 10.99
C ASN A 44 27.18 18.57 12.16
N GLY A 45 28.34 17.94 11.90
CA GLY A 45 29.38 17.65 12.90
C GLY A 45 29.19 16.40 13.79
N LYS A 46 28.10 15.62 13.64
CA LYS A 46 27.83 14.39 14.40
C LYS A 46 28.20 13.13 13.61
N ALA A 47 28.71 12.11 14.29
CA ALA A 47 28.91 10.79 13.70
C ALA A 47 27.56 10.08 13.48
N LEU A 48 27.46 9.27 12.40
CA LEU A 48 26.20 8.58 12.04
C LEU A 48 25.74 7.60 13.13
N PHE A 49 26.64 6.76 13.63
CA PHE A 49 26.26 5.68 14.55
C PHE A 49 25.70 6.21 15.89
N PRO A 50 26.36 7.18 16.58
CA PRO A 50 25.78 7.79 17.78
C PRO A 50 24.42 8.45 17.54
N LEU A 51 24.24 9.10 16.37
CA LEU A 51 22.96 9.70 16.02
C LEU A 51 21.86 8.65 15.87
N LEU A 52 22.13 7.54 15.17
CA LEU A 52 21.16 6.45 15.01
C LEU A 52 20.85 5.76 16.35
N GLN A 53 21.84 5.59 17.22
CA GLN A 53 21.64 5.05 18.56
C GLN A 53 20.73 5.98 19.39
N GLN A 54 20.99 7.28 19.34
CA GLN A 54 20.13 8.27 20.01
C GLN A 54 18.69 8.18 19.47
N ARG A 55 18.52 8.17 18.14
CA ARG A 55 17.18 8.09 17.53
C ARG A 55 16.46 6.79 17.85
N TYR A 56 17.16 5.66 17.92
CA TYR A 56 16.57 4.39 18.34
C TYR A 56 16.01 4.44 19.78
N LEU A 57 16.72 5.12 20.68
CA LEU A 57 16.31 5.25 22.08
C LEU A 57 15.22 6.30 22.29
N GLU A 58 15.20 7.38 21.48
CA GLU A 58 14.40 8.57 21.78
C GLU A 58 13.29 8.88 20.76
N TRP A 59 13.34 8.33 19.54
CA TRP A 59 12.41 8.76 18.47
C TRP A 59 11.84 7.66 17.55
N SER A 60 12.67 6.77 17.00
CA SER A 60 12.22 5.84 15.97
C SER A 60 13.07 4.58 15.89
N GLY A 61 12.41 3.43 15.72
CA GLY A 61 13.06 2.16 15.42
C GLY A 61 13.56 2.00 13.98
N ARG A 62 13.35 2.98 13.08
CA ARG A 62 13.65 2.89 11.63
C ARG A 62 15.14 3.03 11.28
N ILE A 63 16.01 2.36 12.04
CA ILE A 63 17.47 2.56 12.03
C ILE A 63 18.05 2.53 10.62
N THR A 64 17.75 1.49 9.85
CA THR A 64 18.35 1.26 8.52
C THR A 64 17.79 2.20 7.45
N ILE A 65 16.49 2.49 7.49
CA ILE A 65 15.84 3.46 6.61
C ILE A 65 16.44 4.84 6.84
N GLU A 66 16.56 5.25 8.10
CA GLU A 66 17.15 6.54 8.46
C GLU A 66 18.64 6.58 8.12
N ALA A 67 19.40 5.51 8.37
CA ALA A 67 20.81 5.44 7.98
C ALA A 67 20.99 5.66 6.47
N LEU A 68 20.15 5.00 5.66
CA LEU A 68 20.17 5.14 4.21
C LEU A 68 19.79 6.57 3.81
N LEU A 69 18.67 7.09 4.31
CA LEU A 69 18.21 8.46 4.06
C LEU A 69 19.28 9.49 4.38
N ILE A 70 19.81 9.46 5.60
CA ILE A 70 20.85 10.39 6.08
C ILE A 70 22.07 10.39 5.16
N LYS A 71 22.51 9.21 4.71
CA LYS A 71 23.69 9.08 3.85
C LYS A 71 23.44 9.48 2.41
N THR A 72 22.20 9.42 1.93
CA THR A 72 21.91 9.54 0.49
C THR A 72 21.04 10.75 0.13
N ILE A 73 20.44 11.46 1.10
CA ILE A 73 19.54 12.60 0.85
C ILE A 73 20.19 13.72 0.02
N ASN A 74 21.48 13.98 0.23
CA ASN A 74 22.25 15.00 -0.48
C ASN A 74 22.64 14.60 -1.91
N PHE A 75 22.40 13.33 -2.31
CA PHE A 75 22.71 12.84 -3.65
C PHE A 75 21.42 12.74 -4.46
N SER A 76 21.06 13.82 -5.16
CA SER A 76 19.78 13.91 -5.87
C SER A 76 19.54 12.79 -6.87
N LEU A 77 20.58 12.38 -7.58
CA LEU A 77 20.51 11.29 -8.54
C LEU A 77 20.11 9.95 -7.87
N PHE A 78 20.52 9.72 -6.63
CA PHE A 78 20.25 8.48 -5.91
C PHE A 78 18.74 8.28 -5.70
N TRP A 79 18.06 9.24 -5.08
CA TRP A 79 16.62 9.09 -4.82
C TRP A 79 15.77 9.24 -6.08
N ARG A 80 16.19 10.05 -7.07
CA ARG A 80 15.48 10.12 -8.37
C ARG A 80 15.50 8.79 -9.11
N LEU A 81 16.68 8.16 -9.23
CA LEU A 81 16.80 6.84 -9.83
C LEU A 81 16.14 5.78 -8.96
N GLY A 82 16.23 5.90 -7.63
CA GLY A 82 15.59 5.02 -6.66
C GLY A 82 14.07 4.95 -6.86
N ILE A 83 13.40 6.11 -6.97
CA ILE A 83 11.95 6.19 -7.17
C ILE A 83 11.52 5.50 -8.47
N ILE A 84 12.11 5.85 -9.61
CA ILE A 84 11.71 5.25 -10.90
C ILE A 84 12.06 3.76 -10.97
N SER A 85 13.16 3.35 -10.33
CA SER A 85 13.55 1.94 -10.24
C SER A 85 12.59 1.16 -9.35
N SER A 86 12.13 1.75 -8.25
CA SER A 86 11.13 1.17 -7.36
C SER A 86 9.80 0.93 -8.07
N ILE A 87 9.29 1.91 -8.81
CA ILE A 87 8.04 1.77 -9.59
C ILE A 87 8.19 0.66 -10.64
N THR A 88 9.33 0.63 -11.34
CA THR A 88 9.62 -0.39 -12.35
C THR A 88 9.73 -1.79 -11.73
N LEU A 89 10.41 -1.91 -10.58
CA LEU A 89 10.59 -3.18 -9.88
C LEU A 89 9.27 -3.68 -9.27
N LEU A 90 8.43 -2.80 -8.72
CA LEU A 90 7.08 -3.16 -8.29
C LEU A 90 6.25 -3.69 -9.46
N SER A 91 6.32 -3.02 -10.61
CA SER A 91 5.63 -3.45 -11.84
C SER A 91 6.13 -4.81 -12.33
N TYR A 92 7.45 -5.04 -12.27
CA TYR A 92 8.05 -6.36 -12.54
C TYR A 92 7.56 -7.43 -11.55
N CYS A 93 7.49 -7.11 -10.25
CA CYS A 93 7.02 -8.04 -9.23
C CYS A 93 5.54 -8.40 -9.45
N ALA A 94 4.70 -7.41 -9.76
CA ALA A 94 3.30 -7.64 -10.13
C ALA A 94 3.19 -8.52 -11.38
N TRP A 95 3.98 -8.23 -12.42
CA TRP A 95 4.03 -9.06 -13.62
C TRP A 95 4.40 -10.51 -13.30
N LYS A 96 5.52 -10.76 -12.63
CA LYS A 96 5.96 -12.12 -12.29
C LYS A 96 5.02 -12.85 -11.33
N THR A 97 4.26 -12.13 -10.52
CA THR A 97 3.34 -12.74 -9.55
C THR A 97 2.00 -13.12 -10.19
N PHE A 98 1.45 -12.22 -11.01
CA PHE A 98 0.06 -12.32 -11.49
C PHE A 98 -0.06 -12.56 -12.99
N PHE A 99 0.93 -12.18 -13.78
CA PHE A 99 0.84 -12.07 -15.24
C PHE A 99 2.03 -12.74 -15.95
N ASP A 100 2.62 -13.77 -15.36
CA ASP A 100 3.81 -14.46 -15.86
C ASP A 100 3.66 -15.05 -17.26
N THR A 101 2.42 -15.32 -17.70
CA THR A 101 2.07 -15.74 -19.06
C THR A 101 2.12 -14.61 -20.09
N LEU A 102 2.01 -13.36 -19.67
CA LEU A 102 2.15 -12.19 -20.55
C LEU A 102 3.62 -11.88 -20.79
N LYS A 103 3.96 -11.40 -21.99
CA LYS A 103 5.32 -10.94 -22.27
C LYS A 103 5.63 -9.70 -21.42
N ALA A 104 6.82 -9.67 -20.83
CA ALA A 104 7.33 -8.55 -20.03
C ALA A 104 7.14 -7.19 -20.73
N ALA A 105 7.31 -7.18 -22.05
CA ALA A 105 7.22 -5.99 -22.88
C ALA A 105 5.85 -5.29 -22.84
N TYR A 106 4.79 -6.00 -22.46
CA TYR A 106 3.46 -5.42 -22.25
C TYR A 106 3.15 -5.27 -20.75
N ALA A 107 3.51 -6.28 -19.95
CA ALA A 107 3.09 -6.34 -18.56
C ALA A 107 3.78 -5.32 -17.66
N ILE A 108 5.05 -4.98 -17.91
CA ILE A 108 5.76 -3.97 -17.10
C ILE A 108 5.19 -2.57 -17.35
N PRO A 109 5.06 -2.07 -18.61
CA PRO A 109 4.38 -0.80 -18.86
C PRO A 109 2.95 -0.74 -18.33
N ALA A 110 2.19 -1.83 -18.45
CA ALA A 110 0.85 -1.92 -17.88
C ALA A 110 0.87 -1.84 -16.34
N GLY A 111 1.85 -2.48 -15.68
CA GLY A 111 2.07 -2.36 -14.24
C GLY A 111 2.36 -0.92 -13.81
N ILE A 112 3.15 -0.19 -14.60
CA ILE A 112 3.42 1.24 -14.35
C ILE A 112 2.13 2.05 -14.49
N ALA A 113 1.32 1.80 -15.52
CA ALA A 113 0.03 2.46 -15.69
C ALA A 113 -0.95 2.15 -14.54
N ILE A 114 -0.98 0.91 -14.07
CA ILE A 114 -1.78 0.48 -12.91
C ILE A 114 -1.28 1.17 -11.63
N PHE A 115 0.02 1.35 -11.45
CA PHE A 115 0.58 2.09 -10.31
C PHE A 115 0.10 3.55 -10.28
N MET A 116 -0.14 4.17 -11.45
CA MET A 116 -0.68 5.53 -11.53
C MET A 116 -2.16 5.63 -11.12
N LEU A 117 -2.85 4.51 -10.85
CA LEU A 117 -4.21 4.53 -10.28
C LEU A 117 -4.23 4.80 -8.77
N ILE A 118 -3.09 4.70 -8.08
CA ILE A 118 -2.97 5.12 -6.68
C ILE A 118 -3.34 6.59 -6.59
N THR A 119 -4.12 6.95 -5.56
CA THR A 119 -4.62 8.32 -5.37
C THR A 119 -3.46 9.34 -5.44
N PRO A 120 -3.56 10.41 -6.25
CA PRO A 120 -2.48 11.39 -6.45
C PRO A 120 -1.93 11.97 -5.14
N SER A 121 -2.79 12.28 -4.17
CA SER A 121 -2.38 12.80 -2.86
C SER A 121 -1.54 11.80 -2.04
N VAL A 122 -1.94 10.52 -2.01
CA VAL A 122 -1.18 9.44 -1.36
C VAL A 122 0.19 9.31 -2.01
N ASN A 123 0.20 9.35 -3.33
CA ASN A 123 1.38 9.31 -4.14
C ASN A 123 2.33 10.46 -3.80
N ILE A 124 1.89 11.71 -3.90
CA ILE A 124 2.68 12.90 -3.56
C ILE A 124 3.41 12.74 -2.23
N ASP A 125 2.71 12.28 -1.20
CA ASP A 125 3.28 12.13 0.15
C ASP A 125 4.13 10.85 0.32
N ALA A 126 3.86 9.75 -0.38
CA ALA A 126 4.52 8.46 -0.14
C ALA A 126 5.68 8.14 -1.08
N ALA A 127 5.71 8.73 -2.28
CA ALA A 127 6.63 8.31 -3.34
C ALA A 127 7.29 9.46 -4.10
N TRP A 128 6.66 10.63 -4.21
CA TRP A 128 7.18 11.81 -4.90
C TRP A 128 7.81 12.80 -3.92
N TRP A 129 7.61 12.57 -2.62
CA TRP A 129 8.37 13.21 -1.55
C TRP A 129 9.60 12.35 -1.21
N VAL A 130 10.78 12.96 -1.08
CA VAL A 130 12.05 12.25 -0.86
C VAL A 130 12.01 11.43 0.41
N THR A 131 11.67 12.03 1.56
CA THR A 131 11.53 11.27 2.81
C THR A 131 10.38 10.24 2.73
N GLY A 132 9.30 10.54 2.01
CA GLY A 132 8.23 9.58 1.71
C GLY A 132 8.75 8.33 1.01
N PHE A 133 9.55 8.49 -0.05
CA PHE A 133 10.16 7.40 -0.78
C PHE A 133 10.92 6.42 0.12
N TYR A 134 11.75 6.92 1.05
CA TYR A 134 12.51 6.06 1.96
C TYR A 134 11.63 5.33 2.97
N ASN A 135 10.53 5.92 3.43
CA ASN A 135 9.68 5.33 4.46
C ASN A 135 8.58 4.41 3.91
N TYR A 136 8.18 4.59 2.64
CA TYR A 136 7.04 3.90 2.04
C TYR A 136 7.42 3.18 0.74
N LEU A 137 7.70 3.90 -0.35
CA LEU A 137 7.92 3.29 -1.68
C LEU A 137 9.07 2.29 -1.70
N LEU A 138 10.24 2.67 -1.16
CA LEU A 138 11.42 1.81 -1.16
C LEU A 138 11.20 0.53 -0.31
N PRO A 139 10.80 0.61 0.97
CA PRO A 139 10.52 -0.58 1.78
C PRO A 139 9.48 -1.51 1.16
N VAL A 140 8.39 -0.98 0.60
CA VAL A 140 7.34 -1.78 -0.03
C VAL A 140 7.83 -2.48 -1.30
N THR A 141 8.63 -1.79 -2.11
CA THR A 141 9.25 -2.38 -3.30
C THR A 141 10.13 -3.55 -2.93
N LEU A 142 11.01 -3.34 -1.95
CA LEU A 142 11.95 -4.34 -1.47
C LEU A 142 11.22 -5.52 -0.81
N ALA A 143 10.15 -5.26 -0.05
CA ALA A 143 9.27 -6.29 0.49
C ALA A 143 8.63 -7.13 -0.62
N SER A 144 8.10 -6.50 -1.66
CA SER A 144 7.43 -7.18 -2.78
C SER A 144 8.40 -8.09 -3.53
N TRP A 145 9.63 -7.63 -3.75
CA TRP A 145 10.67 -8.44 -4.36
C TRP A 145 11.11 -9.60 -3.47
N ALA A 146 11.29 -9.34 -2.16
CA ALA A 146 11.63 -10.38 -1.19
C ALA A 146 10.55 -11.49 -1.13
N LEU A 147 9.26 -11.11 -1.11
CA LEU A 147 8.14 -12.04 -1.17
C LEU A 147 8.06 -12.82 -2.50
N LEU A 148 8.42 -12.19 -3.62
CA LEU A 148 8.51 -12.88 -4.91
C LEU A 148 9.58 -13.97 -4.89
N ILE A 149 10.76 -13.68 -4.32
CA ILE A 149 11.83 -14.67 -4.16
C ILE A 149 11.42 -15.77 -3.18
N LEU A 150 10.78 -15.42 -2.06
CA LEU A 150 10.23 -16.40 -1.13
C LEU A 150 9.22 -17.32 -1.81
N LYS A 151 8.28 -16.78 -2.59
CA LYS A 151 7.28 -17.57 -3.34
C LYS A 151 7.96 -18.59 -4.26
N ASN A 152 9.03 -18.17 -4.94
CA ASN A 152 9.75 -18.97 -5.93
C ASN A 152 11.06 -19.57 -5.40
N SER A 153 11.18 -19.80 -4.08
CA SER A 153 12.46 -20.17 -3.47
C SER A 153 13.05 -21.46 -4.04
N ALA A 154 12.23 -22.46 -4.40
CA ALA A 154 12.69 -23.71 -5.00
C ALA A 154 13.50 -23.53 -6.30
N THR A 155 13.22 -22.48 -7.06
CA THR A 155 13.90 -22.21 -8.34
C THR A 155 14.80 -20.98 -8.29
N ALA A 156 14.78 -20.23 -7.19
CA ALA A 156 15.59 -19.04 -7.03
C ALA A 156 17.07 -19.39 -6.83
N SER A 157 17.95 -18.64 -7.51
CA SER A 157 19.39 -18.79 -7.33
C SER A 157 19.83 -18.41 -5.90
N PRO A 158 20.95 -18.97 -5.40
CA PRO A 158 21.49 -18.58 -4.09
C PRO A 158 21.74 -17.06 -3.97
N MET A 159 22.21 -16.42 -5.05
CA MET A 159 22.41 -14.97 -5.08
C MET A 159 21.10 -14.19 -4.90
N ALA A 160 20.02 -14.63 -5.57
CA ALA A 160 18.72 -13.99 -5.41
C ALA A 160 18.16 -14.19 -3.99
N LYS A 161 18.32 -15.39 -3.42
CA LYS A 161 17.95 -15.70 -2.03
C LYS A 161 18.69 -14.80 -1.03
N THR A 162 20.01 -14.66 -1.18
CA THR A 162 20.83 -13.79 -0.32
C THR A 162 20.43 -12.33 -0.46
N ALA A 163 20.28 -11.84 -1.68
CA ALA A 163 19.86 -10.46 -1.91
C ALA A 163 18.45 -10.20 -1.31
N ALA A 164 17.52 -11.16 -1.39
CA ALA A 164 16.21 -11.07 -0.74
C ALA A 164 16.30 -10.97 0.79
N LEU A 165 17.22 -11.70 1.42
CA LEU A 165 17.47 -11.53 2.86
C LEU A 165 18.07 -10.15 3.18
N LEU A 166 18.95 -9.62 2.34
CA LEU A 166 19.49 -8.27 2.53
C LEU A 166 18.41 -7.20 2.43
N THR A 167 17.41 -7.38 1.56
CA THR A 167 16.31 -6.41 1.45
C THR A 167 15.45 -6.31 2.70
N LEU A 168 15.44 -7.34 3.56
CA LEU A 168 14.76 -7.31 4.86
C LEU A 168 15.32 -6.23 5.78
N LEU A 169 16.59 -5.86 5.63
CA LEU A 169 17.19 -4.74 6.36
C LEU A 169 16.48 -3.42 6.10
N VAL A 170 15.79 -3.25 4.97
CA VAL A 170 15.04 -2.02 4.68
C VAL A 170 13.54 -2.26 4.87
N SER A 171 13.00 -3.36 4.34
CA SER A 171 11.55 -3.61 4.37
C SER A 171 11.01 -3.87 5.78
N CYS A 172 11.76 -4.56 6.65
CA CYS A 172 11.32 -4.85 8.02
C CYS A 172 11.56 -3.69 9.00
N PHE A 173 12.13 -2.58 8.54
CA PHE A 173 12.36 -1.37 9.33
C PHE A 173 11.36 -0.25 9.01
N SER A 174 10.21 -0.59 8.42
CA SER A 174 9.02 0.28 8.27
C SER A 174 7.81 -0.42 8.88
N GLU A 175 7.06 0.23 9.78
CA GLU A 175 6.14 -0.45 10.70
C GLU A 175 5.00 -1.17 9.97
N GLN A 176 4.33 -0.48 9.03
CA GLN A 176 3.27 -1.10 8.24
C GLN A 176 3.84 -2.18 7.29
N VAL A 177 4.98 -1.90 6.64
CA VAL A 177 5.58 -2.81 5.65
C VAL A 177 6.06 -4.10 6.29
N ALA A 178 6.68 -4.02 7.47
CA ALA A 178 7.15 -5.16 8.24
C ALA A 178 6.02 -6.15 8.55
N LEU A 179 4.88 -5.63 9.01
CA LEU A 179 3.70 -6.45 9.34
C LEU A 179 3.07 -7.07 8.10
N VAL A 180 2.90 -6.29 7.02
CA VAL A 180 2.37 -6.80 5.74
C VAL A 180 3.30 -7.88 5.17
N LEU A 181 4.62 -7.67 5.23
CA LEU A 181 5.61 -8.65 4.79
C LEU A 181 5.52 -9.95 5.60
N LEU A 182 5.41 -9.87 6.93
CA LEU A 182 5.27 -11.05 7.78
C LEU A 182 4.00 -11.84 7.46
N ILE A 183 2.86 -11.16 7.35
CA ILE A 183 1.58 -11.79 6.97
C ILE A 183 1.71 -12.46 5.60
N GLY A 184 2.30 -11.76 4.62
CA GLY A 184 2.54 -12.29 3.28
C GLY A 184 3.48 -13.50 3.29
N ALA A 185 4.57 -13.44 4.05
CA ALA A 185 5.56 -14.50 4.15
C ALA A 185 5.00 -15.77 4.79
N ILE A 186 4.25 -15.62 5.89
CA ILE A 186 3.55 -16.72 6.55
C ILE A 186 2.50 -17.32 5.61
N SER A 187 1.74 -16.50 4.91
CA SER A 187 0.73 -16.96 3.94
C SER A 187 1.37 -17.76 2.81
N ILE A 188 2.48 -17.29 2.25
CA ILE A 188 3.25 -18.00 1.23
C ILE A 188 3.76 -19.33 1.78
N TYR A 189 4.39 -19.32 2.96
CA TYR A 189 4.91 -20.53 3.60
C TYR A 189 3.85 -21.59 3.86
N CYS A 190 2.66 -21.18 4.32
CA CYS A 190 1.52 -22.06 4.54
C CYS A 190 0.94 -22.60 3.22
N SER A 191 1.04 -21.85 2.12
CA SER A 191 0.53 -22.27 0.81
C SER A 191 1.44 -23.26 0.07
N LYS A 192 2.71 -23.38 0.47
CA LYS A 192 3.67 -24.27 -0.18
C LYS A 192 3.47 -25.72 0.23
N GLN A 193 3.50 -26.61 -0.77
CA GLN A 193 3.54 -28.05 -0.55
C GLN A 193 4.89 -28.51 0.01
N HIS A 194 5.99 -27.95 -0.52
CA HIS A 194 7.35 -28.24 -0.07
C HIS A 194 8.00 -26.98 0.48
N LYS A 195 8.44 -27.06 1.73
CA LYS A 195 9.03 -25.95 2.49
C LYS A 195 10.55 -26.10 2.51
N GLU A 196 11.24 -25.05 2.10
CA GLU A 196 12.70 -25.03 2.16
C GLU A 196 13.20 -24.50 3.50
N ARG A 197 14.44 -24.87 3.88
CA ARG A 197 15.14 -24.24 5.02
C ARG A 197 15.24 -22.71 4.86
N TYR A 198 15.41 -22.25 3.61
CA TYR A 198 15.41 -20.83 3.28
C TYR A 198 14.10 -20.15 3.69
N ASP A 199 12.95 -20.80 3.53
CA ASP A 199 11.65 -20.19 3.82
C ASP A 199 11.50 -19.92 5.32
N ALA A 200 11.91 -20.88 6.15
CA ALA A 200 11.91 -20.72 7.61
C ALA A 200 12.91 -19.65 8.05
N LEU A 201 14.13 -19.66 7.48
CA LEU A 201 15.16 -18.66 7.76
C LEU A 201 14.68 -17.25 7.41
N PHE A 202 14.03 -17.08 6.26
CA PHE A 202 13.45 -15.80 5.83
C PHE A 202 12.47 -15.26 6.87
N ILE A 203 11.52 -16.09 7.33
CA ILE A 203 10.51 -15.68 8.32
C ILE A 203 11.16 -15.34 9.66
N VAL A 204 12.13 -16.12 10.12
CA VAL A 204 12.84 -15.86 11.38
C VAL A 204 13.58 -14.52 11.31
N ILE A 205 14.32 -14.25 10.23
CA ILE A 205 15.04 -12.98 10.06
C ILE A 205 14.04 -11.81 9.98
N ALA A 206 12.98 -11.95 9.19
CA ALA A 206 11.94 -10.93 9.08
C ALA A 206 11.29 -10.63 10.45
N PHE A 207 11.04 -11.66 11.25
CA PHE A 207 10.48 -11.51 12.60
C PHE A 207 11.46 -10.79 13.53
N ILE A 208 12.74 -11.18 13.54
CA ILE A 208 13.76 -10.53 14.37
C ILE A 208 13.89 -9.03 14.03
N PHE A 209 14.00 -8.69 12.74
CA PHE A 209 14.12 -7.29 12.33
C PHE A 209 12.86 -6.48 12.64
N SER A 210 11.68 -7.06 12.41
CA SER A 210 10.41 -6.41 12.77
C SER A 210 10.29 -6.22 14.28
N ALA A 211 10.76 -7.17 15.09
CA ALA A 211 10.78 -7.06 16.54
C ALA A 211 11.71 -5.91 16.98
N ILE A 212 12.92 -5.81 16.41
CA ILE A 212 13.85 -4.70 16.69
C ILE A 212 13.20 -3.35 16.36
N LEU A 213 12.55 -3.23 15.20
CA LEU A 213 11.82 -2.02 14.82
C LEU A 213 10.72 -1.67 15.83
N LEU A 214 9.82 -2.63 16.11
CA LEU A 214 8.58 -2.36 16.85
C LEU A 214 8.83 -2.17 18.35
N THR A 215 9.85 -2.82 18.91
CA THR A 215 10.23 -2.72 20.33
C THR A 215 11.22 -1.60 20.63
N ALA A 216 11.58 -0.79 19.64
CA ALA A 216 12.48 0.34 19.83
C ALA A 216 11.90 1.31 20.89
N PRO A 217 12.65 1.64 21.96
CA PRO A 217 12.19 2.55 23.02
C PRO A 217 11.74 3.91 22.48
N GLY A 218 12.41 4.38 21.44
CA GLY A 218 12.10 5.65 20.80
C GLY A 218 10.69 5.73 20.23
N ASN A 219 10.08 4.61 19.83
CA ASN A 219 8.69 4.61 19.37
C ASN A 219 7.73 5.04 20.48
N THR A 220 7.97 4.62 21.73
CA THR A 220 7.17 5.01 22.90
C THR A 220 7.40 6.48 23.25
N CYS A 221 8.65 6.94 23.22
CA CYS A 221 8.99 8.35 23.44
C CYS A 221 8.28 9.25 22.41
N ARG A 222 8.34 8.88 21.13
CA ARG A 222 7.65 9.58 20.04
C ARG A 222 6.13 9.53 20.22
N TYR A 223 5.56 8.38 20.59
CA TYR A 223 4.12 8.27 20.85
C TYR A 223 3.65 9.24 21.96
N LEU A 224 4.37 9.31 23.09
CA LEU A 224 4.05 10.24 24.17
C LEU A 224 4.23 11.71 23.74
N PHE A 225 5.27 11.99 22.96
CA PHE A 225 5.49 13.31 22.38
C PHE A 225 4.35 13.70 21.43
N GLU A 226 3.89 12.79 20.56
CA GLU A 226 2.81 13.03 19.61
C GLU A 226 1.46 13.23 20.31
N ILE A 227 1.17 12.53 21.41
CA ILE A 227 0.00 12.84 22.25
C ILE A 227 0.05 14.30 22.67
N LYS A 228 1.16 14.74 23.27
CA LYS A 228 1.28 16.10 23.80
C LYS A 228 1.18 17.18 22.72
N ASN A 229 1.73 16.93 21.53
CA ASN A 229 1.92 17.97 20.51
C ASN A 229 0.94 17.91 19.34
N SER A 230 0.29 16.76 19.08
CA SER A 230 -0.58 16.57 17.92
C SER A 230 -2.03 16.32 18.29
N PHE A 231 -2.28 15.52 19.35
CA PHE A 231 -3.65 15.18 19.76
C PHE A 231 -3.74 14.87 21.27
N PRO A 232 -3.78 15.90 22.14
CA PRO A 232 -3.75 15.72 23.60
C PRO A 232 -4.86 14.82 24.17
N GLU A 233 -6.07 14.95 23.61
CA GLU A 233 -7.26 14.20 24.02
C GLU A 233 -7.16 12.71 23.72
N PHE A 234 -6.25 12.31 22.83
CA PHE A 234 -6.04 10.91 22.44
C PHE A 234 -5.68 10.01 23.62
N SER A 235 -5.09 10.58 24.68
CA SER A 235 -4.80 9.88 25.93
C SER A 235 -6.04 9.33 26.64
N GLY A 236 -7.17 10.06 26.54
CA GLY A 236 -8.45 9.68 27.15
C GLY A 236 -9.33 8.79 26.27
N TYR A 237 -8.92 8.51 25.02
CA TYR A 237 -9.71 7.74 24.08
C TYR A 237 -9.66 6.23 24.40
N SER A 238 -10.85 5.63 24.43
CA SER A 238 -11.01 4.19 24.58
C SER A 238 -10.56 3.43 23.33
N PHE A 239 -10.55 2.11 23.42
CA PHE A 239 -10.31 1.26 22.25
C PHE A 239 -11.32 1.52 21.12
N ILE A 240 -12.61 1.71 21.46
CA ILE A 240 -13.68 1.93 20.48
C ILE A 240 -13.50 3.29 19.80
N ASP A 241 -13.10 4.32 20.54
CA ASP A 241 -12.83 5.64 19.97
C ASP A 241 -11.70 5.56 18.94
N LYS A 242 -10.58 4.93 19.29
CA LYS A 242 -9.42 4.73 18.40
C LYS A 242 -9.77 3.91 17.16
N LEU A 243 -10.57 2.85 17.32
CA LEU A 243 -11.08 2.07 16.20
C LEU A 243 -11.97 2.92 15.29
N THR A 244 -12.81 3.79 15.87
CA THR A 244 -13.68 4.72 15.12
C THR A 244 -12.87 5.69 14.29
N LEU A 245 -11.75 6.23 14.82
CA LEU A 245 -10.83 7.07 14.04
C LEU A 245 -10.20 6.30 12.87
N GLY A 246 -9.88 5.02 13.05
CA GLY A 246 -9.41 4.14 11.98
C GLY A 246 -10.47 3.94 10.88
N ILE A 247 -11.73 3.70 11.28
CA ILE A 247 -12.87 3.56 10.36
C ILE A 247 -13.12 4.88 9.62
N ASP A 248 -13.03 6.02 10.30
CA ASP A 248 -13.14 7.35 9.70
C ASP A 248 -12.07 7.57 8.63
N ARG A 249 -10.81 7.27 8.91
CA ARG A 249 -9.72 7.33 7.92
C ARG A 249 -9.96 6.43 6.72
N LEU A 250 -10.42 5.20 6.95
CA LEU A 250 -10.75 4.26 5.88
C LEU A 250 -11.91 4.77 5.02
N ASN A 251 -12.97 5.27 5.66
CA ASN A 251 -14.13 5.84 4.97
C ASN A 251 -13.75 7.08 4.16
N HIS A 252 -12.97 8.00 4.73
CA HIS A 252 -12.47 9.17 4.02
C HIS A 252 -11.70 8.75 2.76
N HIS A 253 -10.80 7.78 2.87
CA HIS A 253 -9.97 7.35 1.74
C HIS A 253 -10.77 6.64 0.64
N ILE A 254 -11.71 5.75 1.00
CA ILE A 254 -12.58 5.07 0.03
C ILE A 254 -13.60 6.05 -0.58
N SER A 255 -13.99 7.08 0.18
CA SER A 255 -14.89 8.14 -0.27
C SER A 255 -14.15 9.35 -0.84
N ASP A 256 -12.88 9.18 -1.21
CA ASP A 256 -12.11 10.19 -1.92
C ASP A 256 -12.44 10.12 -3.43
N PRO A 257 -12.95 11.20 -4.05
CA PRO A 257 -13.22 11.23 -5.49
C PRO A 257 -11.97 11.03 -6.36
N GLU A 258 -10.77 11.19 -5.81
CA GLU A 258 -9.53 10.94 -6.52
C GLU A 258 -9.07 9.47 -6.43
N ASN A 259 -9.74 8.64 -5.61
CA ASN A 259 -9.39 7.23 -5.44
C ASN A 259 -9.94 6.36 -6.59
N LEU A 260 -9.27 6.45 -7.74
CA LEU A 260 -9.63 5.67 -8.93
C LEU A 260 -9.40 4.17 -8.74
N LEU A 261 -8.42 3.78 -7.90
CA LEU A 261 -8.07 2.38 -7.68
C LEU A 261 -9.22 1.57 -7.06
N ILE A 262 -9.83 2.08 -5.98
CA ILE A 262 -10.95 1.37 -5.33
C ILE A 262 -12.18 1.31 -6.23
N ASN A 263 -12.44 2.36 -7.00
CA ASN A 263 -13.53 2.35 -7.98
C ASN A 263 -13.29 1.31 -9.08
N ALA A 264 -12.05 1.19 -9.57
CA ALA A 264 -11.68 0.13 -10.52
C ALA A 264 -11.87 -1.26 -9.91
N LEU A 265 -11.53 -1.47 -8.62
CA LEU A 265 -11.79 -2.72 -7.92
C LEU A 265 -13.29 -3.06 -7.87
N PHE A 266 -14.14 -2.10 -7.50
CA PHE A 266 -15.58 -2.31 -7.47
C PHE A 266 -16.12 -2.69 -8.87
N ILE A 267 -15.71 -1.98 -9.91
CA ILE A 267 -16.14 -2.24 -11.29
C ILE A 267 -15.70 -3.65 -11.73
N LEU A 268 -14.44 -4.04 -11.49
CA LEU A 268 -13.96 -5.36 -11.89
C LEU A 268 -14.59 -6.50 -11.08
N ALA A 269 -14.86 -6.28 -9.79
CA ALA A 269 -15.58 -7.24 -8.96
C ALA A 269 -17.01 -7.49 -9.48
N LEU A 270 -17.72 -6.42 -9.85
CA LEU A 270 -19.04 -6.51 -10.48
C LEU A 270 -18.95 -7.23 -11.84
N ALA A 271 -17.99 -6.85 -12.69
CA ALA A 271 -17.80 -7.48 -14.00
C ALA A 271 -17.55 -8.99 -13.88
N ASN A 272 -16.72 -9.43 -12.91
CA ASN A 272 -16.48 -10.86 -12.65
C ASN A 272 -17.74 -11.58 -12.14
N THR A 273 -18.55 -10.91 -11.35
CA THR A 273 -19.80 -11.45 -10.82
C THR A 273 -20.84 -11.65 -11.93
N PHE A 274 -21.02 -10.65 -12.80
CA PHE A 274 -22.00 -10.71 -13.91
C PHE A 274 -21.64 -11.71 -15.02
N GLN A 275 -20.41 -12.22 -15.06
CA GLN A 275 -20.06 -13.34 -15.94
C GLN A 275 -20.61 -14.69 -15.45
N LYS A 276 -21.13 -14.77 -14.22
CA LYS A 276 -21.62 -16.02 -13.63
C LYS A 276 -23.10 -16.22 -13.93
N LYS A 277 -23.47 -17.45 -14.29
CA LYS A 277 -24.84 -17.81 -14.68
C LYS A 277 -25.81 -17.90 -13.49
N ASN A 278 -25.31 -18.27 -12.31
CA ASN A 278 -26.13 -18.47 -11.11
C ASN A 278 -25.58 -17.60 -9.98
N LEU A 279 -26.38 -16.63 -9.54
CA LEU A 279 -26.09 -15.76 -8.40
C LEU A 279 -27.00 -16.12 -7.24
N ALA A 280 -26.46 -16.23 -6.03
CA ALA A 280 -27.26 -16.41 -4.84
C ALA A 280 -27.79 -15.06 -4.32
N GLY A 281 -28.77 -15.09 -3.41
CA GLY A 281 -29.33 -13.87 -2.81
C GLY A 281 -28.29 -12.99 -2.08
N SER A 282 -27.27 -13.60 -1.47
CA SER A 282 -26.15 -12.86 -0.87
C SER A 282 -25.25 -12.18 -1.90
N ASP A 283 -25.14 -12.72 -3.12
CA ASP A 283 -24.40 -12.08 -4.22
C ASP A 283 -25.18 -10.86 -4.70
N PHE A 284 -26.51 -10.95 -4.78
CA PHE A 284 -27.38 -9.82 -5.11
C PHE A 284 -27.21 -8.66 -4.11
N LEU A 285 -27.28 -8.95 -2.80
CA LEU A 285 -27.07 -7.93 -1.77
C LEU A 285 -25.67 -7.28 -1.88
N ALA A 286 -24.63 -8.09 -2.08
CA ALA A 286 -23.27 -7.60 -2.25
C ALA A 286 -23.12 -6.70 -3.49
N VAL A 287 -23.72 -7.09 -4.61
CA VAL A 287 -23.77 -6.29 -5.84
C VAL A 287 -24.48 -4.95 -5.59
N VAL A 288 -25.61 -4.95 -4.88
CA VAL A 288 -26.33 -3.73 -4.53
C VAL A 288 -25.46 -2.79 -3.68
N LEU A 289 -24.82 -3.30 -2.63
CA LEU A 289 -23.98 -2.50 -1.73
C LEU A 289 -22.77 -1.88 -2.45
N VAL A 290 -22.09 -2.65 -3.30
CA VAL A 290 -21.00 -2.15 -4.14
C VAL A 290 -21.49 -1.10 -5.13
N THR A 291 -22.65 -1.34 -5.76
CA THR A 291 -23.26 -0.42 -6.72
C THR A 291 -23.66 0.90 -6.06
N ILE A 292 -24.23 0.85 -4.85
CA ILE A 292 -24.55 2.05 -4.05
C ILE A 292 -23.29 2.87 -3.81
N LYS A 293 -22.16 2.24 -3.47
CA LYS A 293 -20.90 2.96 -3.24
C LYS A 293 -20.36 3.61 -4.53
N LEU A 294 -20.45 2.92 -5.66
CA LEU A 294 -20.10 3.47 -6.98
C LEU A 294 -21.01 4.63 -7.40
N ILE A 295 -22.32 4.54 -7.15
CA ILE A 295 -23.24 5.65 -7.39
C ILE A 295 -22.86 6.83 -6.50
N GLY A 296 -22.54 6.59 -5.22
CA GLY A 296 -22.04 7.63 -4.32
C GLY A 296 -20.80 8.35 -4.85
N PHE A 297 -19.87 7.62 -5.47
CA PHE A 297 -18.72 8.20 -6.16
C PHE A 297 -19.12 9.08 -7.34
N LEU A 298 -20.02 8.63 -8.21
CA LEU A 298 -20.51 9.44 -9.33
C LEU A 298 -21.25 10.71 -8.85
N LEU A 299 -22.00 10.58 -7.76
CA LEU A 299 -22.69 11.68 -7.10
C LEU A 299 -21.72 12.63 -6.36
N ALA A 300 -20.45 12.26 -6.16
CA ALA A 300 -19.47 13.09 -5.46
C ALA A 300 -19.18 14.42 -6.16
N HIS A 301 -19.50 14.51 -7.46
CA HIS A 301 -19.38 15.74 -8.26
C HIS A 301 -20.61 16.64 -8.18
N PHE A 302 -21.69 16.20 -7.54
CA PHE A 302 -22.94 16.95 -7.36
C PHE A 302 -23.09 17.42 -5.90
N GLN A 303 -23.75 18.56 -5.70
CA GLN A 303 -23.95 19.18 -4.38
C GLN A 303 -25.27 18.71 -3.74
N ASP A 304 -25.39 17.41 -3.45
CA ASP A 304 -26.62 16.82 -2.91
C ASP A 304 -26.44 16.29 -1.48
N GLY A 305 -27.39 16.58 -0.59
CA GLY A 305 -27.33 16.17 0.82
C GLY A 305 -27.52 14.66 1.08
N VAL A 306 -28.06 13.92 0.11
CA VAL A 306 -28.24 12.44 0.17
C VAL A 306 -26.89 11.72 0.04
N ARG A 307 -25.95 12.31 -0.72
CA ARG A 307 -24.61 11.79 -0.91
C ARG A 307 -23.89 11.55 0.40
N ASP A 308 -24.00 12.48 1.36
CA ASP A 308 -23.28 12.41 2.65
C ASP A 308 -23.62 11.18 3.49
N PHE A 309 -24.73 10.50 3.21
CA PHE A 309 -25.11 9.25 3.90
C PHE A 309 -24.36 8.02 3.37
N ILE A 310 -23.86 8.07 2.14
CA ILE A 310 -23.24 6.94 1.43
C ILE A 310 -21.75 7.21 1.14
N TYR A 311 -21.43 8.48 0.92
CA TYR A 311 -20.16 8.95 0.37
C TYR A 311 -19.74 10.26 1.06
N ASN A 312 -19.38 10.14 2.34
CA ASN A 312 -18.86 11.24 3.15
C ASN A 312 -17.34 11.29 3.06
N LYS A 313 -16.80 12.40 2.55
CA LYS A 313 -15.36 12.66 2.43
C LYS A 313 -14.77 13.48 3.59
N ASN A 314 -15.59 13.92 4.54
CA ASN A 314 -15.13 14.75 5.65
C ASN A 314 -14.76 13.86 6.84
N TYR A 315 -13.73 14.25 7.58
CA TYR A 315 -13.37 13.57 8.83
C TYR A 315 -14.41 13.79 9.93
N ILE A 316 -14.40 12.90 10.90
CA ILE A 316 -15.12 13.09 12.15
C ILE A 316 -14.56 14.31 12.89
N SER A 317 -15.47 15.06 13.52
CA SER A 317 -15.19 16.28 14.27
C SER A 317 -16.09 16.32 15.50
N ALA A 318 -15.83 17.24 16.43
CA ALA A 318 -16.68 17.41 17.61
C ALA A 318 -18.16 17.63 17.25
N GLN A 319 -18.44 18.33 16.14
CA GLN A 319 -19.82 18.58 15.68
C GLN A 319 -20.44 17.34 15.01
N SER A 320 -19.65 16.55 14.29
CA SER A 320 -20.14 15.38 13.55
C SER A 320 -20.07 14.07 14.34
N TRP A 321 -19.53 14.07 15.56
CA TRP A 321 -19.36 12.86 16.39
C TRP A 321 -20.67 12.12 16.67
N PHE A 322 -21.80 12.83 16.74
CA PHE A 322 -23.14 12.24 16.91
C PHE A 322 -23.97 12.29 15.61
N GLY A 323 -23.35 12.64 14.48
CA GLY A 323 -24.04 12.84 13.21
C GLY A 323 -24.35 11.51 12.52
N PHE A 324 -25.63 11.16 12.39
CA PHE A 324 -26.06 9.91 11.73
C PHE A 324 -25.48 9.73 10.31
N LYS A 325 -25.33 10.82 9.54
CA LYS A 325 -24.76 10.78 8.18
C LYS A 325 -23.36 10.15 8.13
N ILE A 326 -22.49 10.46 9.08
CA ILE A 326 -21.10 9.98 9.07
C ILE A 326 -21.04 8.47 9.29
N TYR A 327 -21.80 7.97 10.28
CA TYR A 327 -21.86 6.55 10.59
C TYR A 327 -22.61 5.73 9.52
N SER A 328 -23.59 6.33 8.84
CA SER A 328 -24.19 5.75 7.63
C SER A 328 -23.14 5.54 6.54
N SER A 329 -22.29 6.54 6.27
CA SER A 329 -21.20 6.40 5.30
C SER A 329 -20.20 5.32 5.72
N TYR A 330 -19.88 5.22 7.02
CA TYR A 330 -19.02 4.16 7.54
C TYR A 330 -19.63 2.78 7.31
N PHE A 331 -20.93 2.62 7.59
CA PHE A 331 -21.65 1.38 7.33
C PHE A 331 -21.55 0.98 5.86
N PHE A 332 -21.87 1.88 4.92
CA PHE A 332 -21.81 1.57 3.49
C PHE A 332 -20.38 1.27 3.02
N THR A 333 -19.37 1.95 3.57
CA THR A 333 -17.97 1.65 3.28
C THR A 333 -17.59 0.24 3.73
N LEU A 334 -17.86 -0.12 4.99
CA LEU A 334 -17.56 -1.46 5.52
C LEU A 334 -18.36 -2.54 4.80
N ALA A 335 -19.63 -2.27 4.50
CA ALA A 335 -20.50 -3.18 3.76
C ALA A 335 -19.99 -3.41 2.33
N ALA A 336 -19.49 -2.38 1.64
CA ALA A 336 -18.90 -2.52 0.31
C ALA A 336 -17.58 -3.31 0.33
N ILE A 337 -16.73 -3.13 1.34
CA ILE A 337 -15.50 -3.94 1.51
C ILE A 337 -15.85 -5.40 1.80
N PHE A 338 -16.79 -5.66 2.70
CA PHE A 338 -17.24 -7.02 3.00
C PHE A 338 -17.86 -7.68 1.76
N SER A 339 -18.60 -6.91 0.97
CA SER A 339 -19.16 -7.35 -0.31
C SER A 339 -18.06 -7.70 -1.32
N LEU A 340 -17.01 -6.89 -1.44
CA LEU A 340 -15.84 -7.22 -2.26
C LEU A 340 -15.20 -8.55 -1.83
N ILE A 341 -15.00 -8.75 -0.52
CA ILE A 341 -14.44 -9.99 0.02
C ILE A 341 -15.32 -11.19 -0.31
N LEU A 342 -16.63 -11.08 -0.09
CA LEU A 342 -17.61 -12.14 -0.38
C LEU A 342 -17.60 -12.51 -1.86
N LEU A 343 -17.71 -11.52 -2.75
CA LEU A 343 -17.71 -11.74 -4.21
C LEU A 343 -16.39 -12.34 -4.68
N SER A 344 -15.26 -11.88 -4.14
CA SER A 344 -13.93 -12.45 -4.43
C SER A 344 -13.86 -13.93 -4.07
N TYR A 345 -14.26 -14.27 -2.85
CA TYR A 345 -14.19 -15.64 -2.33
C TYR A 345 -15.06 -16.61 -3.15
N ARG A 346 -16.23 -16.15 -3.62
CA ARG A 346 -17.18 -17.00 -4.35
C ARG A 346 -16.89 -17.12 -5.84
N HIS A 347 -16.39 -16.06 -6.48
CA HIS A 347 -16.33 -15.98 -7.93
C HIS A 347 -14.92 -16.08 -8.52
N ILE A 348 -13.87 -16.05 -7.69
CA ILE A 348 -12.50 -16.41 -8.08
C ILE A 348 -12.33 -17.93 -7.93
N HIS A 349 -12.27 -18.65 -9.06
CA HIS A 349 -12.21 -20.12 -9.08
C HIS A 349 -10.93 -20.67 -8.44
N ASN A 350 -9.79 -20.00 -8.62
CA ASN A 350 -8.53 -20.43 -8.03
C ASN A 350 -8.51 -20.11 -6.52
N ARG A 351 -8.61 -21.16 -5.68
CA ARG A 351 -8.64 -21.03 -4.21
C ARG A 351 -7.47 -20.23 -3.64
N ASN A 352 -6.25 -20.41 -4.16
CA ASN A 352 -5.08 -19.68 -3.68
C ASN A 352 -5.18 -18.19 -4.02
N MET A 353 -5.70 -17.84 -5.19
CA MET A 353 -5.95 -16.45 -5.57
C MET A 353 -7.08 -15.83 -4.74
N ALA A 354 -8.16 -16.57 -4.47
CA ALA A 354 -9.25 -16.11 -3.63
C ALA A 354 -8.78 -15.82 -2.19
N ILE A 355 -7.98 -16.73 -1.61
CA ILE A 355 -7.36 -16.53 -0.29
C ILE A 355 -6.39 -15.35 -0.31
N PHE A 356 -5.58 -15.20 -1.36
CA PHE A 356 -4.70 -14.05 -1.52
C PHE A 356 -5.48 -12.73 -1.51
N VAL A 357 -6.60 -12.65 -2.24
CA VAL A 357 -7.44 -11.45 -2.27
C VAL A 357 -8.04 -11.16 -0.89
N LEU A 358 -8.57 -12.18 -0.21
CA LEU A 358 -9.09 -12.06 1.15
C LEU A 358 -8.03 -11.48 2.11
N ILE A 359 -6.84 -12.11 2.16
CA ILE A 359 -5.76 -11.68 3.04
C ILE A 359 -5.30 -10.26 2.68
N SER A 360 -5.19 -9.95 1.38
CA SER A 360 -4.74 -8.63 0.92
C SER A 360 -5.72 -7.52 1.27
N LEU A 361 -7.04 -7.74 1.09
CA LEU A 361 -8.07 -6.75 1.46
C LEU A 361 -8.17 -6.56 2.98
N LEU A 362 -8.14 -7.65 3.75
CA LEU A 362 -8.16 -7.57 5.21
C LEU A 362 -6.92 -6.86 5.75
N THR A 363 -5.75 -7.18 5.20
CA THR A 363 -4.48 -6.55 5.58
C THR A 363 -4.48 -5.08 5.20
N ALA A 364 -4.96 -4.72 4.00
CA ALA A 364 -5.12 -3.33 3.57
C ALA A 364 -5.95 -2.55 4.59
N CYS A 365 -7.15 -3.04 4.93
CA CYS A 365 -8.02 -2.38 5.90
C CYS A 365 -7.35 -2.29 7.28
N ALA A 366 -6.72 -3.38 7.75
CA ALA A 366 -6.02 -3.41 9.02
C ALA A 366 -4.90 -2.36 9.09
N THR A 367 -4.13 -2.15 8.01
CA THR A 367 -3.09 -1.11 7.98
C THR A 367 -3.65 0.29 8.19
N VAL A 368 -4.87 0.56 7.71
CA VAL A 368 -5.56 1.85 7.92
C VAL A 368 -6.14 1.93 9.33
N MET A 369 -6.81 0.86 9.81
CA MET A 369 -7.38 0.82 11.15
C MET A 369 -6.31 1.03 12.23
N MET A 370 -5.12 0.46 12.04
CA MET A 370 -3.98 0.66 12.93
C MET A 370 -3.56 2.14 13.07
N ILE A 371 -3.80 2.97 12.07
CA ILE A 371 -3.50 4.41 12.13
C ILE A 371 -4.41 5.09 13.16
N GLY A 372 -5.63 4.61 13.36
CA GLY A 372 -6.55 5.09 14.42
C GLY A 372 -5.99 4.91 15.84
N PHE A 373 -4.99 4.03 16.01
CA PHE A 373 -4.27 3.84 17.27
C PHE A 373 -3.03 4.73 17.40
N SER A 374 -2.81 5.66 16.46
CA SER A 374 -1.76 6.67 16.53
C SER A 374 -2.33 8.06 16.84
N PRO A 375 -1.69 8.85 17.73
CA PRO A 375 -2.06 10.25 17.98
C PRO A 375 -1.88 11.15 16.74
N THR A 376 -1.23 10.66 15.68
CA THR A 376 -1.03 11.39 14.43
C THR A 376 -2.02 11.01 13.33
N VAL A 377 -3.14 10.37 13.68
CA VAL A 377 -4.15 9.87 12.74
C VAL A 377 -4.54 10.87 11.64
N TYR A 378 -4.63 12.16 11.96
CA TYR A 378 -4.92 13.25 11.01
C TYR A 378 -3.71 14.14 10.67
N ALA A 379 -2.60 14.02 11.40
CA ALA A 379 -1.40 14.81 11.18
C ALA A 379 -0.43 14.18 10.18
N SER A 380 -0.48 12.85 10.01
CA SER A 380 0.45 12.09 9.18
C SER A 380 0.15 12.12 7.67
N SER A 381 -0.64 13.08 7.18
CA SER A 381 -0.99 13.27 5.75
C SER A 381 -1.55 11.99 5.07
N GLN A 382 -1.50 11.89 3.74
CA GLN A 382 -2.07 10.74 3.01
C GLN A 382 -1.09 9.57 2.82
N ARG A 383 0.22 9.77 3.04
CA ARG A 383 1.27 8.71 2.92
C ARG A 383 0.97 7.44 3.70
N VAL A 384 0.31 7.54 4.84
CA VAL A 384 -0.04 6.39 5.71
C VAL A 384 -1.03 5.42 5.06
N LEU A 385 -1.68 5.82 3.97
CA LEU A 385 -2.60 5.00 3.17
C LEU A 385 -1.90 4.25 2.03
N PHE A 386 -0.60 4.48 1.81
CA PHE A 386 0.13 3.89 0.69
C PHE A 386 0.14 2.36 0.71
N LEU A 387 0.22 1.73 1.89
CA LEU A 387 0.15 0.27 2.00
C LEU A 387 -1.23 -0.28 1.63
N PHE A 388 -2.30 0.43 2.00
CA PHE A 388 -3.66 0.08 1.59
C PHE A 388 -3.78 0.08 0.06
N GLU A 389 -3.24 1.12 -0.59
CA GLU A 389 -3.24 1.27 -2.05
C GLU A 389 -2.43 0.15 -2.73
N ILE A 390 -1.25 -0.21 -2.21
CA ILE A 390 -0.43 -1.28 -2.77
C ILE A 390 -1.10 -2.66 -2.63
N CYS A 391 -1.69 -2.95 -1.47
CA CYS A 391 -2.48 -4.17 -1.28
C CYS A 391 -3.69 -4.20 -2.24
N SER A 392 -4.39 -3.08 -2.39
CA SER A 392 -5.52 -2.92 -3.32
C SER A 392 -5.09 -3.10 -4.77
N LEU A 393 -3.91 -2.60 -5.15
CA LEU A 393 -3.32 -2.76 -6.48
C LEU A 393 -3.04 -4.23 -6.78
N SER A 394 -2.54 -4.99 -5.79
CA SER A 394 -2.32 -6.43 -5.95
C SER A 394 -3.63 -7.20 -6.18
N VAL A 395 -4.72 -6.78 -5.53
CA VAL A 395 -6.07 -7.35 -5.75
C VAL A 395 -6.59 -6.99 -7.15
N LEU A 396 -6.33 -5.76 -7.61
CA LEU A 396 -6.69 -5.33 -8.97
C LEU A 396 -6.00 -6.22 -10.01
N CYS A 397 -4.72 -6.54 -9.79
CA CYS A 397 -3.97 -7.44 -10.67
C CYS A 397 -4.61 -8.84 -10.75
N VAL A 398 -5.10 -9.37 -9.63
CA VAL A 398 -5.84 -10.65 -9.61
C VAL A 398 -7.12 -10.55 -10.42
N TYR A 399 -7.93 -9.49 -10.25
CA TYR A 399 -9.15 -9.32 -11.03
C TYR A 399 -8.88 -9.22 -12.53
N ILE A 400 -7.87 -8.45 -12.93
CA ILE A 400 -7.46 -8.34 -14.34
C ILE A 400 -7.07 -9.73 -14.88
N ARG A 401 -6.31 -10.51 -14.10
CA ARG A 401 -5.92 -11.87 -14.49
C ARG A 401 -7.15 -12.75 -14.69
N VAL A 402 -8.05 -12.80 -13.71
CA VAL A 402 -9.24 -13.65 -13.75
C VAL A 402 -10.16 -13.31 -14.93
N LEU A 403 -10.31 -12.02 -15.26
CA LEU A 403 -11.22 -11.56 -16.32
C LEU A 403 -10.65 -11.68 -17.73
N PHE A 404 -9.39 -11.31 -17.92
CA PHE A 404 -8.84 -11.09 -19.26
C PHE A 404 -7.79 -12.13 -19.66
N ILE A 405 -7.19 -12.82 -18.70
CA ILE A 405 -6.15 -13.80 -18.93
C ILE A 405 -6.77 -15.15 -18.58
N LYS A 406 -7.56 -15.68 -19.53
CA LYS A 406 -8.19 -16.99 -19.42
C LYS A 406 -7.17 -18.03 -18.93
N MET A 407 -7.55 -18.76 -17.89
CA MET A 407 -6.88 -20.00 -17.48
C MET A 407 -7.12 -21.07 -18.53
#